data_AF-A0A2V9K9Q2-F1
#
_entry.id   AF-A0A2V9K9Q2-F1
#
_cell.length_a   1.000
_cell.length_b   1.000
_cell.length_c   1.000
_cell.angle_alpha   90.00
_cell.angle_beta   90.00
_cell.angle_gamma   90.00
#
_symmetry.space_group_name_H-M   'P 1'
#
loop_
_entity.id
_entity.type
_entity.pdbx_description
1 polymer ?
#
loop_
_entity_poly.entity_id
_entity_poly.type
_entity_poly.pdbx_seq_one_letter_code
_entity_poly.pdbx_strand_id
1 'polypeptide(L)'
;MPGSLVAAQNETRAASHGPLQELFRAEFDVLLYDLTSSYVEGAAEKDPMMQRGYSRDHRPDCKQVIIALIVNQEGFPLSYETFDGNRADVTTVETVLRMVERKYGKARRVWVFDRGIVSEENLAARRGAQYLVGTPRAKLKQFEKHLLEDGSEQVRPDVEVKLVPTPQGEETYALCRSTARRAKEEAIHSRFSTRMEKALASLRKRVAEGKLKDRNKIERRAGQIQARHPQVVDLYAMKVVETSGILSLQWQAIPGRRAWQLAREGA
;
A
#
# COMPACT_ATOMS: atom_id res chain seq x y z
N MET A 1 -7.28 1.52 -8.15
CA MET A 1 -6.97 1.31 -6.72
C MET A 1 -6.14 0.04 -6.57
N PRO A 2 -5.05 0.01 -5.78
CA PRO A 2 -4.40 -1.25 -5.42
C PRO A 2 -5.39 -2.16 -4.70
N GLY A 3 -5.21 -3.48 -4.80
CA GLY A 3 -5.82 -4.41 -3.84
C GLY A 3 -5.43 -3.95 -2.45
N SER A 4 -6.43 -3.73 -1.62
CA SER A 4 -6.23 -3.08 -0.34
C SER A 4 -7.21 -3.62 0.67
N LEU A 5 -6.66 -3.96 1.83
CA LEU A 5 -7.39 -4.07 3.07
C LEU A 5 -7.67 -2.65 3.57
N VAL A 6 -8.94 -2.28 3.71
CA VAL A 6 -9.36 -0.92 4.07
C VAL A 6 -10.15 -0.94 5.37
N ALA A 7 -9.78 -0.14 6.37
CA ALA A 7 -10.54 -0.06 7.62
C ALA A 7 -11.63 1.03 7.54
N ALA A 8 -12.83 0.74 8.07
CA ALA A 8 -13.99 1.64 8.13
C ALA A 8 -14.74 1.58 9.48
N GLN A 9 -15.40 2.68 9.89
CA GLN A 9 -16.28 2.77 11.07
C GLN A 9 -17.78 2.81 10.69
N ASN A 10 -18.67 2.33 11.56
CA ASN A 10 -20.13 2.18 11.33
C ASN A 10 -20.94 3.51 11.28
N GLU A 11 -22.14 3.49 10.65
CA GLU A 11 -22.88 4.64 10.09
C GLU A 11 -23.97 5.36 10.93
N THR A 12 -24.10 6.71 10.76
CA THR A 12 -25.37 7.47 10.55
C THR A 12 -25.08 8.92 10.09
N ARG A 13 -25.77 9.43 9.05
CA ARG A 13 -25.49 10.68 8.29
C ARG A 13 -25.85 12.01 9.01
N ALA A 14 -25.15 13.11 8.68
CA ALA A 14 -25.57 14.50 8.92
C ALA A 14 -24.85 15.52 7.99
N ALA A 15 -25.58 16.50 7.45
CA ALA A 15 -25.09 17.49 6.47
C ALA A 15 -24.60 18.82 7.09
N SER A 16 -23.72 19.55 6.39
CA SER A 16 -23.24 20.91 6.73
C SER A 16 -23.03 21.76 5.49
N HIS A 17 -23.34 23.07 5.57
CA HIS A 17 -23.53 24.02 4.45
C HIS A 17 -22.28 24.88 4.12
N GLY A 18 -22.03 25.16 2.83
CA GLY A 18 -20.98 26.09 2.36
C GLY A 18 -21.20 26.60 0.91
N PRO A 19 -20.43 27.59 0.41
CA PRO A 19 -20.75 28.33 -0.83
C PRO A 19 -20.82 27.46 -2.10
N LEU A 20 -19.98 26.43 -2.22
CA LEU A 20 -20.02 25.49 -3.34
C LEU A 20 -21.23 24.57 -3.29
N GLN A 21 -21.74 24.27 -2.10
CA GLN A 21 -22.98 23.51 -1.95
C GLN A 21 -24.19 24.34 -2.36
N GLU A 22 -24.17 25.64 -2.07
CA GLU A 22 -25.23 26.56 -2.49
C GLU A 22 -25.25 26.74 -4.01
N LEU A 23 -24.07 26.87 -4.64
CA LEU A 23 -23.98 27.12 -6.08
C LEU A 23 -24.14 25.85 -6.93
N PHE A 24 -23.63 24.71 -6.46
CA PHE A 24 -23.59 23.46 -7.24
C PHE A 24 -24.36 22.30 -6.63
N ARG A 25 -25.00 22.47 -5.47
CA ARG A 25 -25.66 21.38 -4.72
C ARG A 25 -24.72 20.19 -4.44
N ALA A 26 -23.42 20.46 -4.34
CA ALA A 26 -22.40 19.46 -4.11
C ALA A 26 -22.54 18.85 -2.70
N GLU A 27 -22.47 17.53 -2.60
CA GLU A 27 -22.48 16.82 -1.30
C GLU A 27 -21.05 16.63 -0.79
N PHE A 28 -20.87 16.76 0.53
CA PHE A 28 -19.56 16.67 1.20
C PHE A 28 -19.57 15.66 2.36
N ASP A 29 -20.40 14.63 2.24
CA ASP A 29 -20.51 13.55 3.21
C ASP A 29 -19.28 12.63 3.19
N VAL A 30 -18.63 12.50 2.03
CA VAL A 30 -17.36 11.79 1.87
C VAL A 30 -16.29 12.76 1.39
N LEU A 31 -15.21 12.87 2.17
CA LEU A 31 -14.09 13.77 1.92
C LEU A 31 -12.84 12.97 1.60
N LEU A 32 -12.28 13.18 0.41
CA LEU A 32 -10.99 12.64 0.02
C LEU A 32 -9.90 13.64 0.39
N TYR A 33 -8.89 13.14 1.09
CA TYR A 33 -7.72 13.90 1.50
C TYR A 33 -6.48 13.43 0.76
N ASP A 34 -5.81 14.35 0.09
CA ASP A 34 -4.54 14.09 -0.59
C ASP A 34 -3.49 15.16 -0.30
N LEU A 35 -2.22 14.75 -0.32
CA LEU A 35 -1.07 15.63 -0.18
C LEU A 35 -0.28 15.66 -1.48
N THR A 36 -0.14 16.86 -2.03
CA THR A 36 0.77 17.14 -3.14
C THR A 36 1.86 18.11 -2.71
N SER A 37 2.87 18.29 -3.55
CA SER A 37 3.91 19.30 -3.36
C SER A 37 4.11 20.07 -4.66
N SER A 38 4.46 21.35 -4.52
CA SER A 38 4.94 22.15 -5.65
C SER A 38 6.31 22.70 -5.30
N TYR A 39 7.22 22.71 -6.26
CA TYR A 39 8.58 23.24 -6.09
C TYR A 39 8.78 24.53 -6.87
N VAL A 40 9.84 25.26 -6.51
CA VAL A 40 10.31 26.43 -7.24
C VAL A 40 11.77 26.28 -7.61
N GLU A 41 12.16 26.90 -8.72
CA GLU A 41 13.54 26.87 -9.21
C GLU A 41 14.41 28.01 -8.65
N GLY A 42 13.80 28.98 -7.97
CA GLY A 42 14.49 30.09 -7.30
C GLY A 42 14.87 29.79 -5.84
N ALA A 43 15.68 30.68 -5.26
CA ALA A 43 16.15 30.54 -3.88
C ALA A 43 15.04 30.70 -2.82
N ALA A 44 13.89 31.29 -3.16
CA ALA A 44 12.75 31.53 -2.27
C ALA A 44 13.16 32.10 -0.90
N GLU A 45 14.08 33.08 -0.89
CA GLU A 45 14.69 33.60 0.34
C GLU A 45 13.71 34.33 1.25
N LYS A 46 12.61 34.83 0.68
CA LYS A 46 11.61 35.62 1.39
C LYS A 46 10.46 34.80 1.95
N ASP A 47 10.39 33.50 1.64
CA ASP A 47 9.32 32.63 2.11
C ASP A 47 9.89 31.51 3.00
N PRO A 48 9.66 31.58 4.33
CA PRO A 48 10.16 30.56 5.25
C PRO A 48 9.47 29.20 5.11
N MET A 49 8.28 29.13 4.49
CA MET A 49 7.56 27.88 4.23
C MET A 49 8.23 27.07 3.11
N MET A 50 8.96 27.75 2.23
CA MET A 50 9.69 27.13 1.12
C MET A 50 10.95 26.42 1.64
N GLN A 51 10.83 25.12 1.89
CA GLN A 51 11.88 24.29 2.47
C GLN A 51 12.18 23.09 1.58
N ARG A 52 13.39 22.52 1.69
CA ARG A 52 13.73 21.25 1.02
C ARG A 52 13.20 20.08 1.84
N GLY A 53 12.56 19.12 1.19
CA GLY A 53 12.03 17.92 1.83
C GLY A 53 11.93 16.74 0.86
N TYR A 54 11.07 15.78 1.20
CA TYR A 54 10.78 14.67 0.30
C TYR A 54 10.10 15.20 -0.98
N SER A 55 10.78 15.09 -2.11
CA SER A 55 10.29 15.60 -3.40
C SER A 55 9.52 14.52 -4.15
N ARG A 56 8.22 14.76 -4.36
CA ARG A 56 7.36 13.90 -5.17
C ARG A 56 7.73 13.96 -6.66
N ASP A 57 8.29 15.09 -7.09
CA ASP A 57 8.72 15.35 -8.48
C ASP A 57 10.18 14.97 -8.77
N HIS A 58 10.86 14.28 -7.83
CA HIS A 58 12.27 13.88 -7.97
C HIS A 58 13.24 15.07 -8.13
N ARG A 59 12.92 16.22 -7.52
CA ARG A 59 13.72 17.47 -7.47
C ARG A 59 14.15 17.80 -6.03
N PRO A 60 15.01 16.98 -5.39
CA PRO A 60 15.46 17.23 -4.01
C PRO A 60 16.35 18.48 -3.88
N ASP A 61 16.83 19.03 -5.00
CA ASP A 61 17.58 20.27 -5.10
C ASP A 61 16.71 21.51 -4.86
N CYS A 62 15.43 21.44 -5.22
CA CYS A 62 14.48 22.55 -5.14
C CYS A 62 13.84 22.68 -3.76
N LYS A 63 13.54 23.93 -3.38
CA LYS A 63 12.62 24.21 -2.27
C LYS A 63 11.20 23.97 -2.74
N GLN A 64 10.36 23.51 -1.82
CA GLN A 64 8.97 23.16 -2.10
C GLN A 64 8.03 23.67 -1.01
N VAL A 65 6.74 23.61 -1.32
CA VAL A 65 5.62 23.74 -0.40
C VAL A 65 4.79 22.47 -0.49
N ILE A 66 4.24 22.02 0.64
CA ILE A 66 3.28 20.92 0.67
C ILE A 66 1.87 21.50 0.67
N ILE A 67 1.00 20.96 -0.18
CA ILE A 67 -0.38 21.38 -0.34
C ILE A 67 -1.28 20.21 0.03
N ALA A 68 -2.07 20.40 1.06
CA ALA A 68 -3.16 19.51 1.42
C ALA A 68 -4.44 19.92 0.71
N LEU A 69 -5.06 18.98 0.00
CA LEU A 69 -6.30 19.21 -0.73
C LEU A 69 -7.40 18.29 -0.20
N ILE A 70 -8.58 18.87 -0.01
CA ILE A 70 -9.77 18.17 0.47
C ILE A 70 -10.83 18.33 -0.59
N VAL A 71 -11.28 17.23 -1.18
CA VAL A 71 -12.30 17.20 -2.23
C VAL A 71 -13.44 16.27 -1.87
N ASN A 72 -14.61 16.46 -2.46
CA ASN A 72 -15.66 15.45 -2.43
C ASN A 72 -15.43 14.36 -3.51
N GLN A 73 -16.33 13.38 -3.58
CA GLN A 73 -16.24 12.27 -4.54
C GLN A 73 -16.28 12.69 -6.01
N GLU A 74 -16.88 13.85 -6.31
CA GLU A 74 -16.96 14.41 -7.65
C GLU A 74 -15.71 15.24 -8.02
N GLY A 75 -14.80 15.45 -7.06
CA GLY A 75 -13.58 16.23 -7.24
C GLY A 75 -13.73 17.72 -6.93
N PHE A 76 -14.88 18.17 -6.40
CA PHE A 76 -15.04 19.56 -5.98
C PHE A 76 -14.23 19.86 -4.71
N PRO A 77 -13.41 20.92 -4.70
CA PRO A 77 -12.58 21.25 -3.54
C PRO A 77 -13.42 21.84 -2.41
N LEU A 78 -13.37 21.22 -1.23
CA LEU A 78 -13.92 21.78 0.00
C LEU A 78 -12.98 22.85 0.59
N SER A 79 -11.69 22.53 0.66
CA SER A 79 -10.66 23.40 1.22
C SER A 79 -9.27 22.89 0.82
N TYR A 80 -8.28 23.77 0.97
CA TYR A 80 -6.88 23.40 0.98
C TYR A 80 -6.17 23.99 2.21
N GLU A 81 -4.96 23.51 2.49
CA GLU A 81 -4.03 24.05 3.48
C GLU A 81 -2.60 23.91 2.97
N THR A 82 -1.72 24.86 3.28
CA THR A 82 -0.31 24.81 2.88
C THR A 82 0.59 24.55 4.08
N PHE A 83 1.66 23.79 3.87
CA PHE A 83 2.63 23.42 4.88
C PHE A 83 4.06 23.62 4.38
N ASP A 84 4.98 23.77 5.31
CA ASP A 84 6.42 23.82 5.02
C ASP A 84 6.85 22.66 4.13
N GLY A 85 7.75 22.91 3.18
CA GLY A 85 8.20 21.91 2.21
C GLY A 85 8.83 20.64 2.79
N ASN A 86 9.20 20.66 4.07
CA ASN A 86 9.78 19.55 4.81
C ASN A 86 8.80 18.95 5.84
N ARG A 87 7.53 19.38 5.86
CA ARG A 87 6.51 18.85 6.77
C ARG A 87 6.33 17.35 6.53
N ALA A 88 6.42 16.56 7.59
CA ALA A 88 6.12 15.14 7.50
C ALA A 88 4.63 14.92 7.27
N ASP A 89 4.27 14.18 6.22
CA ASP A 89 2.88 13.93 5.80
C ASP A 89 1.96 13.56 6.97
N VAL A 90 2.38 12.62 7.82
CA VAL A 90 1.60 12.15 8.97
C VAL A 90 1.22 13.24 9.96
N THR A 91 1.95 14.35 10.00
CA THR A 91 1.69 15.46 10.95
C THR A 91 0.70 16.49 10.40
N THR A 92 0.24 16.35 9.16
CA THR A 92 -0.70 17.29 8.51
C THR A 92 -2.15 16.98 8.85
N VAL A 93 -2.46 15.70 9.05
CA VAL A 93 -3.81 15.15 9.22
C VAL A 93 -4.59 15.85 10.32
N GLU A 94 -4.02 15.95 11.52
CA GLU A 94 -4.71 16.56 12.65
C GLU A 94 -4.98 18.06 12.42
N THR A 95 -4.00 18.78 11.86
CA THR A 95 -4.13 20.21 11.54
C THR A 95 -5.27 20.44 10.56
N VAL A 96 -5.35 19.63 9.50
CA VAL A 96 -6.38 19.76 8.46
C VAL A 96 -7.77 19.43 9.01
N LEU A 97 -7.89 18.36 9.81
CA LEU A 97 -9.17 18.04 10.45
C LEU A 97 -9.66 19.18 11.34
N ARG A 98 -8.81 19.71 12.22
CA ARG A 98 -9.15 20.84 13.10
C ARG A 98 -9.50 22.10 12.30
N MET A 99 -8.83 22.34 11.17
CA MET A 99 -9.15 23.45 10.27
C MET A 99 -10.55 23.28 9.68
N VAL A 100 -10.87 22.08 9.18
CA VAL A 100 -12.18 21.78 8.58
C VAL A 100 -13.30 21.80 9.61
N GLU A 101 -13.10 21.28 10.81
CA GLU A 101 -14.07 21.35 11.90
C GLU A 101 -14.34 22.80 12.33
N ARG A 102 -13.32 23.65 12.37
CA ARG A 102 -13.48 25.08 12.69
C ARG A 102 -14.24 25.84 11.60
N LYS A 103 -13.96 25.58 10.32
CA LYS A 103 -14.58 26.30 9.19
C LYS A 103 -15.99 25.82 8.89
N TYR A 104 -16.24 24.52 9.00
CA TYR A 104 -17.46 23.88 8.48
C TYR A 104 -18.23 23.06 9.54
N GLY A 105 -17.82 23.13 10.81
CA GLY A 105 -18.44 22.37 11.90
C GLY A 105 -18.10 20.88 11.90
N LYS A 106 -18.59 20.18 12.93
CA LYS A 106 -18.38 18.75 13.19
C LYS A 106 -19.41 17.85 12.50
N ALA A 107 -19.77 18.15 11.26
CA ALA A 107 -20.66 17.26 10.53
C ALA A 107 -20.08 15.84 10.48
N ARG A 108 -20.94 14.82 10.56
CA ARG A 108 -20.52 13.43 10.42
C ARG A 108 -20.12 13.20 8.97
N ARG A 109 -18.81 13.21 8.72
CA ARG A 109 -18.20 13.00 7.41
C ARG A 109 -17.34 11.74 7.43
N VAL A 110 -17.35 11.01 6.33
CA VAL A 110 -16.45 9.89 6.07
C VAL A 110 -15.21 10.42 5.38
N TRP A 111 -14.08 10.29 6.04
CA TRP A 111 -12.81 10.76 5.49
C TRP A 111 -12.01 9.64 4.84
N VAL A 112 -11.61 9.83 3.59
CA VAL A 112 -10.78 8.88 2.84
C VAL A 112 -9.33 9.38 2.81
N PHE A 113 -8.40 8.58 3.32
CA PHE A 113 -6.97 8.91 3.35
C PHE A 113 -6.14 7.88 2.59
N ASP A 114 -5.03 8.34 2.02
CA ASP A 114 -3.93 7.43 1.68
C ASP A 114 -3.25 6.92 2.96
N ARG A 115 -2.83 5.65 2.93
CA ARG A 115 -2.10 4.99 4.01
C ARG A 115 -0.82 5.74 4.36
N GLY A 116 -0.11 6.27 3.36
CA GLY A 116 1.17 6.96 3.57
C GLY A 116 1.07 8.19 4.49
N ILE A 117 -0.13 8.73 4.65
CA ILE A 117 -0.37 9.99 5.34
C ILE A 117 -0.95 9.78 6.76
N VAL A 118 -1.27 8.54 7.15
CA VAL A 118 -1.84 8.26 8.47
C VAL A 118 -0.90 7.40 9.33
N SER A 119 -0.86 7.71 10.63
CA SER A 119 -0.32 6.83 11.66
C SER A 119 -1.47 6.13 12.40
N GLU A 120 -1.20 5.00 13.06
CA GLU A 120 -2.20 4.35 13.92
C GLU A 120 -2.60 5.27 15.08
N GLU A 121 -1.68 6.08 15.59
CA GLU A 121 -1.94 7.10 16.62
C GLU A 121 -2.96 8.15 16.14
N ASN A 122 -2.77 8.69 14.93
CA ASN A 122 -3.70 9.65 14.34
C ASN A 122 -5.09 9.04 14.13
N LEU A 123 -5.17 7.76 13.75
CA LEU A 123 -6.44 7.05 13.62
C LEU A 123 -7.11 6.83 14.98
N ALA A 124 -6.35 6.42 16.00
CA ALA A 124 -6.88 6.20 17.34
C ALA A 124 -7.37 7.48 18.02
N ALA A 125 -6.74 8.63 17.72
CA ALA A 125 -7.14 9.94 18.22
C ALA A 125 -8.47 10.45 17.62
N ARG A 126 -8.97 9.82 16.54
CA ARG A 126 -10.17 10.26 15.80
C ARG A 126 -11.49 9.70 16.33
N ARG A 127 -11.61 9.49 17.64
CA ARG A 127 -12.84 8.97 18.27
C ARG A 127 -14.02 9.92 18.02
N GLY A 128 -14.80 9.64 16.96
CA GLY A 128 -15.97 10.42 16.55
C GLY A 128 -16.04 10.79 15.06
N ALA A 129 -14.94 10.66 14.31
CA ALA A 129 -14.91 10.87 12.86
C ALA A 129 -14.81 9.55 12.11
N GLN A 130 -15.69 9.35 11.12
CA GLN A 130 -15.66 8.15 10.28
C GLN A 130 -14.53 8.27 9.27
N TYR A 131 -13.88 7.16 8.95
CA TYR A 131 -12.80 7.17 7.98
C TYR A 131 -12.76 5.88 7.16
N LEU A 132 -12.07 5.98 6.03
CA LEU A 132 -11.71 4.90 5.15
C LEU A 132 -10.21 5.04 4.83
N VAL A 133 -9.41 4.03 5.17
CA VAL A 133 -7.97 4.12 4.95
C VAL A 133 -7.36 2.79 4.55
N GLY A 134 -6.48 2.82 3.55
CA GLY A 134 -5.70 1.65 3.18
C GLY A 134 -4.82 1.20 4.35
N THR A 135 -4.60 -0.11 4.47
CA THR A 135 -3.77 -0.67 5.54
C THR A 135 -2.52 -1.37 4.99
N PRO A 136 -1.47 -1.54 5.81
CA PRO A 136 -0.27 -2.23 5.36
C PRO A 136 -0.59 -3.65 4.92
N ARG A 137 -0.06 -4.04 3.76
CA ARG A 137 -0.22 -5.40 3.19
C ARG A 137 0.24 -6.53 4.13
N ALA A 138 1.02 -6.22 5.16
CA ALA A 138 1.43 -7.16 6.20
C ALA A 138 0.26 -7.59 7.11
N LYS A 139 -0.72 -6.70 7.37
CA LYS A 139 -1.92 -6.99 8.17
C LYS A 139 -2.81 -8.05 7.50
N LEU A 140 -2.77 -8.21 6.17
CA LEU A 140 -3.51 -9.26 5.45
C LEU A 140 -3.26 -10.69 5.99
N LYS A 141 -2.07 -10.97 6.55
CA LYS A 141 -1.77 -12.29 7.14
C LYS A 141 -2.70 -12.63 8.29
N GLN A 142 -3.17 -11.64 9.04
CA GLN A 142 -4.11 -11.84 10.15
C GLN A 142 -5.49 -12.28 9.66
N PHE A 143 -5.80 -12.03 8.39
CA PHE A 143 -7.08 -12.34 7.75
C PHE A 143 -6.97 -13.51 6.76
N GLU A 144 -5.91 -14.33 6.85
CA GLU A 144 -5.66 -15.45 5.93
C GLU A 144 -6.84 -16.42 5.82
N LYS A 145 -7.47 -16.78 6.95
CA LYS A 145 -8.66 -17.65 6.95
C LYS A 145 -9.82 -17.01 6.18
N HIS A 146 -10.13 -15.75 6.49
CA HIS A 146 -11.21 -15.00 5.82
C HIS A 146 -10.96 -14.80 4.32
N LEU A 147 -9.70 -14.73 3.89
CA LEU A 147 -9.34 -14.65 2.46
C LEU A 147 -9.63 -15.96 1.71
N LEU A 148 -9.54 -17.11 2.39
CA LEU A 148 -9.75 -18.44 1.79
C LEU A 148 -11.21 -18.89 1.84
N GLU A 149 -12.00 -18.30 2.74
CA GLU A 149 -13.43 -18.54 2.85
C GLU A 149 -14.22 -17.78 1.77
N ASP A 150 -15.31 -18.38 1.32
CA ASP A 150 -16.29 -17.72 0.44
C ASP A 150 -16.99 -16.53 1.13
N GLY A 151 -17.77 -15.76 0.38
CA GLY A 151 -18.50 -14.59 0.89
C GLY A 151 -17.97 -13.24 0.43
N SER A 152 -17.24 -13.20 -0.69
CA SER A 152 -17.00 -11.94 -1.41
C SER A 152 -18.27 -11.51 -2.15
N GLU A 153 -18.49 -10.20 -2.20
CA GLU A 153 -19.53 -9.57 -3.01
C GLU A 153 -18.91 -8.87 -4.22
N GLN A 154 -19.51 -9.06 -5.39
CA GLN A 154 -19.09 -8.38 -6.61
C GLN A 154 -19.66 -6.94 -6.64
N VAL A 155 -18.82 -5.94 -6.39
CA VAL A 155 -19.24 -4.53 -6.37
C VAL A 155 -19.07 -3.83 -7.72
N ARG A 156 -18.15 -4.31 -8.56
CA ARG A 156 -17.94 -3.89 -9.96
C ARG A 156 -17.53 -5.11 -10.78
N PRO A 157 -17.66 -5.12 -12.12
CA PRO A 157 -17.30 -6.29 -12.94
C PRO A 157 -15.87 -6.80 -12.74
N ASP A 158 -14.95 -5.92 -12.35
CA ASP A 158 -13.54 -6.18 -12.13
C ASP A 158 -13.12 -6.15 -10.65
N VAL A 159 -14.07 -5.93 -9.72
CA VAL A 159 -13.80 -5.75 -8.28
C VAL A 159 -14.78 -6.55 -7.41
N GLU A 160 -14.21 -7.36 -6.52
CA GLU A 160 -14.90 -8.05 -5.45
C GLU A 160 -14.47 -7.49 -4.08
N VAL A 161 -15.38 -7.46 -3.12
CA VAL A 161 -15.14 -6.97 -1.77
C VAL A 161 -15.66 -7.98 -0.75
N LYS A 162 -14.87 -8.25 0.30
CA LYS A 162 -15.33 -8.99 1.47
C LYS A 162 -15.19 -8.12 2.73
N LEU A 163 -16.26 -7.95 3.48
CA LEU A 163 -16.24 -7.22 4.75
C LEU A 163 -15.90 -8.18 5.90
N VAL A 164 -14.94 -7.78 6.74
CA VAL A 164 -14.46 -8.55 7.88
C VAL A 164 -14.43 -7.65 9.11
N PRO A 165 -15.38 -7.77 10.05
CA PRO A 165 -15.34 -6.99 11.28
C PRO A 165 -14.15 -7.40 12.15
N THR A 166 -13.58 -6.45 12.89
CA THR A 166 -12.60 -6.79 13.93
C THR A 166 -13.27 -7.53 15.08
N PRO A 167 -12.53 -8.38 15.83
CA PRO A 167 -13.07 -9.06 17.00
C PRO A 167 -13.68 -8.12 18.04
N GLN A 168 -13.14 -6.89 18.13
CA GLN A 168 -13.60 -5.84 19.04
C GLN A 168 -14.80 -5.04 18.48
N GLY A 169 -15.11 -5.16 17.19
CA GLY A 169 -16.22 -4.46 16.53
C GLY A 169 -16.00 -2.96 16.29
N GLU A 170 -14.81 -2.43 16.60
CA GLU A 170 -14.49 -1.00 16.46
C GLU A 170 -14.23 -0.59 14.99
N GLU A 171 -13.80 -1.55 14.16
CA GLU A 171 -13.44 -1.34 12.76
C GLU A 171 -13.96 -2.50 11.92
N THR A 172 -14.33 -2.20 10.67
CA THR A 172 -14.61 -3.20 9.64
C THR A 172 -13.56 -3.11 8.55
N TYR A 173 -12.97 -4.24 8.22
CA TYR A 173 -12.02 -4.36 7.14
C TYR A 173 -12.70 -4.73 5.83
N ALA A 174 -12.55 -3.92 4.79
CA ALA A 174 -12.93 -4.25 3.41
C ALA A 174 -11.73 -4.84 2.68
N LEU A 175 -11.81 -6.13 2.34
CA LEU A 175 -10.86 -6.85 1.51
C LEU A 175 -11.24 -6.66 0.05
N CYS A 176 -10.56 -5.76 -0.66
CA CYS A 176 -10.85 -5.45 -2.05
C CYS A 176 -9.94 -6.25 -2.99
N ARG A 177 -10.52 -7.10 -3.84
CA ARG A 177 -9.83 -7.85 -4.89
C ARG A 177 -10.17 -7.28 -6.25
N SER A 178 -9.17 -6.99 -7.07
CA SER A 178 -9.40 -6.61 -8.47
C SER A 178 -8.63 -7.45 -9.46
N THR A 179 -9.25 -7.72 -10.61
CA THR A 179 -8.64 -8.49 -11.70
C THR A 179 -7.40 -7.81 -12.25
N ALA A 180 -7.44 -6.49 -12.44
CA ALA A 180 -6.30 -5.69 -12.90
C ALA A 180 -5.12 -5.75 -11.92
N ARG A 181 -5.38 -5.70 -10.60
CA ARG A 181 -4.32 -5.83 -9.60
C ARG A 181 -3.73 -7.22 -9.59
N ARG A 182 -4.58 -8.25 -9.64
CA ARG A 182 -4.16 -9.65 -9.69
C ARG A 182 -3.22 -9.90 -10.87
N ALA A 183 -3.63 -9.49 -12.08
CA ALA A 183 -2.79 -9.61 -13.28
C ALA A 183 -1.44 -8.88 -13.14
N LYS A 184 -1.44 -7.68 -12.54
CA LYS A 184 -0.20 -6.93 -12.29
C LYS A 184 0.74 -7.65 -11.33
N GLU A 185 0.20 -8.22 -10.24
CA GLU A 185 0.99 -8.95 -9.24
C GLU A 185 1.51 -10.27 -9.79
N GLU A 186 0.67 -11.04 -10.49
CA GLU A 186 1.04 -12.26 -11.20
C GLU A 186 2.19 -12.00 -12.18
N ALA A 187 2.11 -10.93 -12.98
CA ALA A 187 3.17 -10.56 -13.92
C ALA A 187 4.49 -10.18 -13.21
N ILE A 188 4.40 -9.45 -12.10
CA ILE A 188 5.57 -9.08 -11.29
C ILE A 188 6.23 -10.33 -10.70
N HIS A 189 5.44 -11.20 -10.07
CA HIS A 189 5.92 -12.44 -9.46
C HIS A 189 6.52 -13.37 -10.51
N SER A 190 5.82 -13.61 -11.62
CA SER A 190 6.31 -14.40 -12.74
C SER A 190 7.68 -13.90 -13.21
N ARG A 191 7.83 -12.59 -13.42
CA ARG A 191 9.10 -11.97 -13.81
C ARG A 191 10.22 -12.23 -12.79
N PHE A 192 9.94 -12.15 -11.49
CA PHE A 192 10.94 -12.43 -10.44
C PHE A 192 11.28 -13.92 -10.35
N SER A 193 10.28 -14.81 -10.41
CA SER A 193 10.46 -16.26 -10.45
C SER A 193 11.33 -16.69 -11.62
N THR A 194 11.03 -16.25 -12.84
CA THR A 194 11.84 -16.56 -14.03
C THR A 194 13.29 -16.10 -13.87
N ARG A 195 13.51 -14.89 -13.32
CA ARG A 195 14.88 -14.38 -13.09
C ARG A 195 15.64 -15.23 -12.07
N MET A 196 14.98 -15.61 -10.97
CA MET A 196 15.57 -16.44 -9.94
C MET A 196 15.89 -17.84 -10.48
N GLU A 197 14.94 -18.51 -11.12
CA GLU A 197 15.11 -19.84 -11.71
C GLU A 197 16.22 -19.84 -12.76
N LYS A 198 16.33 -18.81 -13.60
CA LYS A 198 17.43 -18.67 -14.56
C LYS A 198 18.80 -18.57 -13.86
N ALA A 199 18.88 -17.83 -12.75
CA ALA A 199 20.10 -17.74 -11.96
C ALA A 199 20.46 -19.08 -11.29
N LEU A 200 19.47 -19.79 -10.75
CA LEU A 200 19.65 -21.13 -10.17
C LEU A 200 20.06 -22.17 -11.21
N ALA A 201 19.47 -22.14 -12.41
CA ALA A 201 19.83 -23.00 -13.52
C ALA A 201 21.28 -22.77 -13.98
N SER A 202 21.72 -21.50 -14.05
CA SER A 202 23.11 -21.16 -14.33
C SER A 202 24.06 -21.68 -13.26
N LEU A 203 23.69 -21.58 -11.98
CA LEU A 203 24.46 -22.14 -10.87
C LEU A 203 24.52 -23.68 -10.96
N ARG A 204 23.38 -24.35 -11.18
CA ARG A 204 23.30 -25.81 -11.36
C ARG A 204 24.19 -26.28 -12.50
N LYS A 205 24.20 -25.58 -13.64
CA LYS A 205 25.08 -25.89 -14.78
C LYS A 205 26.55 -25.83 -14.39
N ARG A 206 26.99 -24.81 -13.65
CA ARG A 206 28.39 -24.70 -13.17
C ARG A 206 28.79 -25.82 -12.21
N VAL A 207 27.86 -26.25 -11.36
CA VAL A 207 28.07 -27.38 -10.43
C VAL A 207 28.21 -28.69 -11.22
N ALA A 208 27.29 -28.93 -12.17
CA ALA A 208 27.31 -30.12 -13.02
C ALA A 208 28.56 -30.21 -13.92
N GLU A 209 29.06 -29.08 -14.43
CA GLU A 209 30.33 -28.99 -15.19
C GLU A 209 31.58 -29.14 -14.29
N GLY A 210 31.43 -29.32 -12.97
CA GLY A 210 32.54 -29.43 -12.05
C GLY A 210 33.31 -28.13 -11.80
N LYS A 211 32.82 -26.98 -12.28
CA LYS A 211 33.43 -25.66 -12.07
C LYS A 211 33.24 -25.14 -10.64
N LEU A 212 32.35 -25.76 -9.87
CA LEU A 212 32.13 -25.47 -8.46
C LEU A 212 31.81 -26.77 -7.72
N LYS A 213 32.76 -27.25 -6.91
CA LYS A 213 32.71 -28.57 -6.25
C LYS A 213 32.56 -28.51 -4.72
N ASP A 214 32.64 -27.31 -4.16
CA ASP A 214 32.57 -27.10 -2.71
C ASP A 214 31.12 -26.81 -2.30
N ARG A 215 30.57 -27.66 -1.42
CA ARG A 215 29.18 -27.55 -0.95
C ARG A 215 28.88 -26.18 -0.34
N ASN A 216 29.74 -25.70 0.55
CA ASN A 216 29.54 -24.42 1.25
C ASN A 216 29.51 -23.24 0.27
N LYS A 217 30.36 -23.25 -0.76
CA LYS A 217 30.35 -22.24 -1.81
C LYS A 217 29.09 -22.30 -2.67
N ILE A 218 28.58 -23.49 -2.97
CA ILE A 218 27.31 -23.68 -3.71
C ILE A 218 26.15 -23.11 -2.88
N GLU A 219 26.04 -23.51 -1.61
CA GLU A 219 25.01 -23.04 -0.69
C GLU A 219 25.06 -21.52 -0.51
N ARG A 220 26.25 -20.94 -0.31
CA ARG A 220 26.43 -19.49 -0.20
C ARG A 220 25.96 -18.76 -1.47
N ARG A 221 26.27 -19.30 -2.65
CA ARG A 221 25.85 -18.67 -3.92
C ARG A 221 24.36 -18.81 -4.16
N ALA A 222 23.77 -19.94 -3.79
CA ALA A 222 22.33 -20.14 -3.79
C ALA A 222 21.62 -19.14 -2.86
N GLY A 223 22.12 -18.96 -1.63
CA GLY A 223 21.62 -17.97 -0.67
C GLY A 223 21.73 -16.53 -1.19
N GLN A 224 22.81 -16.18 -1.90
CA GLN A 224 22.92 -14.86 -2.55
C GLN A 224 21.87 -14.65 -3.65
N ILE A 225 21.54 -15.70 -4.41
CA ILE A 225 20.47 -15.63 -5.42
C ILE A 225 19.14 -15.41 -4.71
N GLN A 226 18.84 -16.18 -3.65
CA GLN A 226 17.63 -16.04 -2.84
C GLN A 226 17.49 -14.62 -2.25
N ALA A 227 18.56 -14.06 -1.69
CA ALA A 227 18.57 -12.72 -1.10
C ALA A 227 18.28 -11.59 -2.12
N ARG A 228 18.56 -11.82 -3.41
CA ARG A 228 18.22 -10.88 -4.50
C ARG A 228 16.77 -10.98 -4.97
N HIS A 229 16.05 -12.01 -4.53
CA HIS A 229 14.68 -12.31 -4.93
C HIS A 229 13.75 -12.52 -3.73
N PRO A 230 13.71 -11.60 -2.74
CA PRO A 230 12.90 -11.76 -1.53
C PRO A 230 11.39 -11.86 -1.80
N GLN A 231 10.93 -11.43 -2.99
CA GLN A 231 9.52 -11.45 -3.38
C GLN A 231 8.98 -12.86 -3.70
N VAL A 232 9.86 -13.81 -4.05
CA VAL A 232 9.48 -15.15 -4.52
C VAL A 232 10.25 -16.27 -3.83
N VAL A 233 11.22 -15.93 -2.98
CA VAL A 233 12.10 -16.92 -2.32
C VAL A 233 11.33 -17.95 -1.49
N ASP A 234 10.26 -17.52 -0.83
CA ASP A 234 9.44 -18.36 0.06
C ASP A 234 8.52 -19.33 -0.69
N LEU A 235 8.49 -19.26 -2.03
CA LEU A 235 7.77 -20.17 -2.90
C LEU A 235 8.57 -21.41 -3.26
N TYR A 236 9.88 -21.42 -3.00
CA TYR A 236 10.78 -22.49 -3.45
C TYR A 236 11.52 -23.12 -2.27
N ALA A 237 11.52 -24.45 -2.24
CA ALA A 237 12.43 -25.22 -1.41
C ALA A 237 13.69 -25.53 -2.24
N MET A 238 14.86 -25.24 -1.67
CA MET A 238 16.14 -25.45 -2.32
C MET A 238 17.03 -26.36 -1.48
N LYS A 239 17.74 -27.29 -2.12
CA LYS A 239 18.66 -28.22 -1.47
C LYS A 239 19.88 -28.48 -2.34
N VAL A 240 21.04 -28.58 -1.70
CA VAL A 240 22.23 -29.16 -2.33
C VAL A 240 22.28 -30.63 -1.93
N VAL A 241 22.17 -31.51 -2.92
CA VAL A 241 22.18 -32.95 -2.74
C VAL A 241 23.49 -33.52 -3.27
N GLU A 242 23.88 -34.67 -2.76
CA GLU A 242 25.07 -35.39 -3.21
C GLU A 242 24.66 -36.79 -3.63
N THR A 243 25.06 -37.20 -4.83
CA THR A 243 24.76 -38.52 -5.38
C THR A 243 26.02 -39.08 -5.99
N SER A 244 26.49 -40.23 -5.47
CA SER A 244 27.73 -40.87 -5.90
C SER A 244 28.96 -39.95 -5.88
N GLY A 245 29.06 -39.08 -4.87
CA GLY A 245 30.15 -38.10 -4.70
C GLY A 245 30.06 -36.86 -5.60
N ILE A 246 28.98 -36.70 -6.37
CA ILE A 246 28.72 -35.53 -7.21
C ILE A 246 27.67 -34.65 -6.54
N LEU A 247 28.01 -33.39 -6.29
CA LEU A 247 27.07 -32.39 -5.78
C LEU A 247 26.13 -31.92 -6.89
N SER A 248 24.89 -31.64 -6.53
CA SER A 248 23.87 -31.08 -7.42
C SER A 248 22.96 -30.12 -6.67
N LEU A 249 22.61 -29.02 -7.32
CA LEU A 249 21.63 -28.06 -6.80
C LEU A 249 20.24 -28.39 -7.34
N GLN A 250 19.31 -28.64 -6.42
CA GLN A 250 17.91 -28.90 -6.74
C GLN A 250 17.02 -27.83 -6.09
N TRP A 251 15.94 -27.46 -6.79
CA TRP A 251 14.90 -26.59 -6.26
C TRP A 251 13.53 -27.06 -6.76
N GLN A 252 12.50 -26.83 -5.95
CA GLN A 252 11.12 -27.16 -6.27
C GLN A 252 10.17 -26.10 -5.71
N ALA A 253 9.06 -25.84 -6.39
CA ALA A 253 7.99 -25.00 -5.85
C ALA A 253 7.32 -25.72 -4.67
N ILE A 254 6.96 -24.98 -3.62
CA ILE A 254 6.29 -25.51 -2.43
C ILE A 254 4.77 -25.57 -2.68
N PRO A 255 4.15 -26.77 -2.75
CA PRO A 255 2.70 -26.91 -2.88
C PRO A 255 2.02 -26.33 -1.63
N GLY A 256 1.17 -25.31 -1.79
CA GLY A 256 0.50 -24.61 -0.67
C GLY A 256 0.91 -23.14 -0.55
N ARG A 257 2.21 -22.82 -0.63
CA ARG A 257 2.68 -21.41 -0.67
C ARG A 257 2.17 -20.68 -1.91
N ARG A 258 2.07 -21.40 -3.02
CA ARG A 258 1.51 -20.91 -4.28
C ARG A 258 0.00 -20.66 -4.19
N ALA A 259 -0.75 -21.49 -3.48
CA ALA A 259 -2.19 -21.31 -3.29
C ALA A 259 -2.48 -20.07 -2.42
N TRP A 260 -1.75 -19.91 -1.32
CA TRP A 260 -1.79 -18.70 -0.50
C TRP A 260 -1.42 -17.43 -1.29
N GLN A 261 -0.37 -17.52 -2.12
CA GLN A 261 0.05 -16.42 -2.98
C GLN A 261 -1.08 -16.00 -3.93
N LEU A 262 -1.69 -16.95 -4.65
CA LEU A 262 -2.82 -16.70 -5.54
C LEU A 262 -4.03 -16.12 -4.79
N ALA A 263 -4.32 -16.59 -3.58
CA ALA A 263 -5.44 -16.09 -2.76
C ALA A 263 -5.22 -14.64 -2.26
N ARG A 264 -3.96 -14.21 -2.12
CA ARG A 264 -3.59 -12.83 -1.79
C ARG A 264 -3.43 -11.94 -3.03
N GLU A 265 -3.24 -12.53 -4.21
CA GLU A 265 -3.08 -11.76 -5.43
C GLU A 265 -4.34 -10.97 -5.75
N GLY A 266 -4.16 -9.67 -5.94
CA GLY A 266 -5.28 -8.76 -6.16
C GLY A 266 -5.84 -8.10 -4.90
N ALA A 267 -5.44 -8.53 -3.69
CA ALA A 267 -5.84 -8.00 -2.37
C ALA A 267 -4.80 -7.10 -1.69
#